data_AF-A0A5U9VUC7-F1
#
_entry.id   AF-A0A5U9VUC7-F1
#
_cell.length_a   1.000
_cell.length_b   1.000
_cell.length_c   1.000
_cell.angle_alpha   90.00
_cell.angle_beta   90.00
_cell.angle_gamma   90.00
#
_symmetry.space_group_name_H-M   'P 1'
#
loop_
_entity.id
_entity.type
_entity.pdbx_description
1 polymer ?
#
loop_
_entity_poly.entity_id
_entity_poly.type
_entity_poly.pdbx_seq_one_letter_code
_entity_poly.pdbx_strand_id
1 'polypeptide(L)'
;SLALLPSVLGWTWAYISDEPLFYSKKYNAYVIESYNGKFVLGSCRKNNAEYMSVDGVEGRLIPVSTNETQQLKVCFLNATISKRS
;
A
#
# COMPACT_ATOMS: atom_id res chain seq x y z
N SER A 1 -9.51 -18.56 7.61
CA SER A 1 -8.77 -17.74 8.60
C SER A 1 -8.86 -16.30 8.17
N LEU A 2 -9.64 -15.45 8.86
CA LEU A 2 -9.62 -14.01 8.60
C LEU A 2 -8.28 -13.47 9.08
N ALA A 3 -7.45 -13.00 8.15
CA ALA A 3 -6.30 -12.18 8.50
C ALA A 3 -6.83 -10.83 8.98
N LEU A 4 -7.17 -10.77 10.27
CA LEU A 4 -7.36 -9.53 11.00
C LEU A 4 -6.01 -8.82 10.98
N LEU A 5 -5.85 -7.89 10.04
CA LEU A 5 -4.79 -6.89 10.12
C LEU A 5 -4.82 -6.33 11.55
N PRO A 6 -3.69 -6.28 12.26
CA PRO A 6 -3.67 -5.93 13.67
C PRO A 6 -4.43 -4.63 13.88
N SER A 7 -5.30 -4.58 14.90
CA SER A 7 -5.97 -3.37 15.40
C SER A 7 -5.01 -2.24 15.83
N VAL A 8 -3.71 -2.42 15.61
CA VAL A 8 -2.62 -1.46 15.75
C VAL A 8 -2.52 -0.51 14.54
N LEU A 9 -3.27 -0.75 13.45
CA LEU A 9 -3.36 0.17 12.30
C LEU A 9 -3.98 1.55 12.63
N GLY A 10 -4.43 1.75 13.87
CA GLY A 10 -4.73 3.06 14.43
C GLY A 10 -3.50 3.96 14.62
N TRP A 11 -2.29 3.54 14.21
CA TRP A 11 -1.06 4.35 14.23
C TRP A 11 -0.26 4.31 12.91
N THR A 12 -0.61 3.42 11.98
CA THR A 12 0.10 3.24 10.69
C THR A 12 -0.19 4.36 9.68
N TRP A 13 -1.16 5.23 9.96
CA TRP A 13 -1.46 6.43 9.17
C TRP A 13 -0.44 7.56 9.36
N ALA A 14 0.35 7.55 10.44
CA ALA A 14 1.39 8.53 10.69
C ALA A 14 2.74 8.18 10.03
N TYR A 15 2.84 6.99 9.42
CA TYR A 15 4.10 6.46 8.90
C TYR A 15 3.99 5.91 7.49
N ILE A 16 3.20 6.57 6.62
CA ILE A 16 3.52 6.42 5.21
C ILE A 16 4.78 7.26 4.96
N SER A 17 5.94 6.62 5.11
CA SER A 17 7.28 7.15 4.86
C SER A 17 7.28 8.17 3.71
N ASP A 18 7.92 9.32 3.88
CA ASP A 18 8.11 10.31 2.79
C ASP A 18 8.89 9.74 1.59
N GLU A 19 9.40 8.53 1.75
CA GLU A 19 10.00 7.77 0.67
C GLU A 19 9.03 7.57 -0.51
N PRO A 20 9.57 7.62 -1.74
CA PRO A 20 8.80 7.33 -2.93
C PRO A 20 8.29 5.89 -2.90
N LEU A 21 7.03 5.71 -3.30
CA LEU A 21 6.48 4.36 -3.49
C LEU A 21 7.14 3.70 -4.70
N PHE A 22 7.08 2.37 -4.73
CA PHE A 22 7.53 1.59 -5.88
C PHE A 22 6.36 0.87 -6.51
N TYR A 23 6.27 0.88 -7.83
CA TYR A 23 5.30 0.09 -8.57
C TYR A 23 5.92 -1.22 -9.05
N SER A 24 5.25 -2.33 -8.76
CA SER A 24 5.60 -3.64 -9.30
C SER A 24 4.76 -3.97 -10.53
N LYS A 25 5.41 -4.10 -11.69
CA LYS A 25 4.74 -4.56 -12.93
C LYS A 25 4.20 -5.97 -12.80
N LYS A 26 4.91 -6.86 -12.11
CA LYS A 26 4.53 -8.28 -11.95
C LYS A 26 3.17 -8.41 -11.27
N TYR A 27 2.96 -7.64 -10.22
CA TYR A 27 1.73 -7.69 -9.42
C TYR A 27 0.71 -6.62 -9.81
N ASN A 28 1.07 -5.72 -10.74
CA ASN A 28 0.26 -4.55 -11.11
C ASN A 28 -0.20 -3.74 -9.87
N ALA A 29 0.71 -3.56 -8.92
CA ALA A 29 0.40 -2.98 -7.61
C ALA A 29 1.60 -2.21 -7.05
N TYR A 30 1.32 -1.30 -6.12
CA TYR A 30 2.31 -0.46 -5.44
C TYR A 30 2.79 -1.12 -4.16
N VAL A 31 4.08 -1.06 -3.87
CA VAL A 31 4.68 -1.47 -2.60
C VAL A 31 4.34 -0.41 -1.56
N ILE A 32 3.50 -0.77 -0.60
CA ILE A 32 3.04 0.12 0.47
C ILE A 32 3.91 -0.06 1.71
N GLU A 33 4.34 -1.30 1.98
CA GLU A 33 5.18 -1.60 3.14
C GLU A 33 6.03 -2.86 2.89
N SER A 34 7.16 -2.95 3.59
CA SER A 34 8.02 -4.12 3.61
C SER A 34 8.44 -4.43 5.04
N TYR A 35 8.29 -5.69 5.47
CA TYR A 35 8.72 -6.16 6.78
C TYR A 35 9.26 -7.58 6.68
N ASN A 36 10.48 -7.82 7.18
CA ASN A 36 11.10 -9.16 7.28
C ASN A 36 10.97 -10.02 6.01
N GLY A 37 11.24 -9.44 4.82
CA GLY A 37 11.15 -10.14 3.53
C GLY A 37 9.75 -10.32 2.97
N LYS A 38 8.71 -9.91 3.70
CA LYS A 38 7.33 -9.80 3.21
C LYS A 38 7.03 -8.40 2.75
N PHE A 39 6.17 -8.30 1.75
CA PHE A 39 5.74 -7.03 1.20
C PHE A 39 4.23 -6.94 1.23
N VAL A 40 3.72 -5.75 1.55
CA VAL A 40 2.32 -5.39 1.35
C VAL A 40 2.25 -4.59 0.08
N LEU A 41 1.55 -5.15 -0.89
CA LEU A 41 1.23 -4.49 -2.14
C LEU A 41 -0.21 -3.99 -2.07
N GLY A 42 -0.48 -2.87 -2.72
CA GLY A 42 -1.86 -2.46 -2.92
C GLY A 42 -2.08 -1.70 -4.21
N SER A 43 -3.34 -1.66 -4.61
CA SER A 43 -3.81 -0.83 -5.70
C SER A 43 -4.97 0.02 -5.20
N CYS A 44 -5.07 1.26 -5.69
CA CYS A 44 -6.15 2.16 -5.30
C CYS A 44 -6.78 2.81 -6.53
N ARG A 45 -8.10 2.72 -6.63
CA ARG A 45 -8.90 3.36 -7.69
C ARG A 45 -10.17 3.94 -7.10
N LYS A 46 -10.39 5.24 -7.29
CA LYS A 46 -11.66 5.93 -6.97
C LYS A 46 -12.22 5.56 -5.57
N ASN A 47 -11.37 5.60 -4.54
CA ASN A 47 -11.70 5.27 -3.15
C ASN A 47 -11.93 3.78 -2.83
N ASN A 48 -11.60 2.86 -3.75
CA ASN A 48 -11.46 1.45 -3.40
C ASN A 48 -9.98 1.07 -3.38
N ALA A 49 -9.56 0.49 -2.28
CA ALA A 49 -8.22 -0.04 -2.09
C ALA A 49 -8.27 -1.55 -1.89
N GLU A 50 -7.42 -2.23 -2.65
CA GLU A 50 -7.14 -3.65 -2.53
C GLU A 50 -5.70 -3.84 -2.07
N TYR A 51 -5.51 -4.82 -1.20
CA TYR A 51 -4.22 -5.12 -0.59
C TYR A 51 -3.93 -6.61 -0.73
N MET A 52 -2.67 -6.95 -0.92
CA MET A 52 -2.18 -8.32 -0.88
C MET A 52 -0.82 -8.37 -0.20
N SER A 53 -0.54 -9.50 0.45
CA SER A 53 0.78 -9.77 1.03
C SER A 53 1.49 -10.82 0.18
N VAL A 54 2.76 -10.57 -0.13
CA VAL A 54 3.61 -11.48 -0.90
C VAL A 54 4.93 -11.72 -0.17
N ASP A 55 5.43 -12.94 -0.27
CA ASP A 55 6.77 -13.31 0.20
C ASP A 55 7.77 -12.92 -0.90
N GLY A 56 8.31 -11.71 -0.81
CA GLY A 56 9.21 -11.12 -1.80
C GLY A 56 8.52 -10.43 -2.99
N VAL A 57 9.15 -9.36 -3.49
CA VAL A 57 8.77 -8.72 -4.75
C VAL A 57 9.78 -9.06 -5.83
N GLU A 58 9.34 -9.90 -6.77
CA GLU A 58 10.14 -10.25 -7.93
C GLU A 58 9.96 -9.24 -9.07
N GLY A 59 11.02 -9.07 -9.87
CA GLY A 59 11.02 -8.22 -11.05
C GLY A 59 11.41 -6.77 -10.76
N ARG A 60 11.39 -5.95 -11.81
CA ARG A 60 11.83 -4.55 -11.73
C ARG A 60 10.77 -3.69 -11.03
N LEU A 61 11.15 -3.12 -9.90
CA LEU A 61 10.41 -2.04 -9.25
C LEU A 61 10.63 -0.73 -10.01
N ILE A 62 9.55 0.02 -10.23
CA ILE A 62 9.60 1.34 -10.85
C ILE A 62 9.38 2.37 -9.75
N PRO A 63 10.30 3.33 -9.55
CA PRO A 63 10.07 4.42 -8.62
C PRO A 63 8.89 5.28 -9.09
N VAL A 64 7.99 5.57 -8.17
CA VAL A 64 6.84 6.43 -8.39
C VAL A 64 7.24 7.87 -8.10
N SER A 65 6.74 8.83 -8.88
CA SER A 65 7.02 10.25 -8.65
C SER A 65 6.49 10.70 -7.28
N THR A 66 7.05 11.77 -6.70
CA THR A 66 6.58 12.31 -5.41
C THR A 66 5.10 12.71 -5.46
N ASN A 67 4.65 13.34 -6.55
CA ASN A 67 3.25 13.75 -6.73
C ASN A 67 2.32 12.52 -6.81
N GLU A 68 2.66 11.53 -7.65
CA GLU A 68 1.86 10.31 -7.75
C GLU A 68 1.86 9.51 -6.44
N THR A 69 2.99 9.48 -5.73
CA THR A 69 3.09 8.91 -4.38
C THR A 69 2.10 9.58 -3.43
N GLN A 70 2.07 10.91 -3.36
CA GLN A 70 1.12 11.64 -2.51
C GLN A 70 -0.34 11.35 -2.88
N GLN A 71 -0.67 11.31 -4.18
CA GLN A 71 -2.02 10.97 -4.64
C GLN A 71 -2.45 9.55 -4.23
N LEU A 72 -1.54 8.58 -4.34
CA LEU A 72 -1.79 7.20 -3.93
C LEU A 72 -2.00 7.10 -2.41
N LYS A 73 -1.19 7.80 -1.61
CA LYS A 73 -1.36 7.87 -0.15
C LYS A 73 -2.76 8.37 0.22
N VAL A 74 -3.18 9.49 -0.38
CA VAL A 74 -4.54 10.05 -0.19
C VAL A 74 -5.61 9.05 -0.61
N CYS A 75 -5.42 8.35 -1.73
CA CYS A 75 -6.37 7.34 -2.19
C CYS A 75 -6.55 6.20 -1.17
N PHE A 76 -5.44 5.63 -0.67
CA PHE A 76 -5.48 4.56 0.34
C PHE A 76 -6.12 5.02 1.65
N LEU A 77 -5.87 6.27 2.07
CA LEU A 77 -6.50 6.88 3.24
C LEU A 77 -8.02 6.99 3.05
N ASN A 78 -8.48 7.55 1.93
CA ASN A 78 -9.90 7.71 1.64
C ASN A 78 -10.62 6.36 1.55
N ALA A 79 -9.99 5.35 0.95
CA ALA A 79 -10.54 4.01 0.86
C ALA A 79 -10.72 3.33 2.23
N THR A 80 -9.82 3.64 3.17
CA THR A 80 -9.91 3.13 4.55
C THR A 80 -11.08 3.79 5.31
N ILE A 81 -11.29 5.09 5.10
CA ILE A 81 -12.40 5.84 5.71
C ILE A 81 -13.74 5.34 5.15
N SER A 82 -13.86 5.19 3.83
CA SER A 82 -15.10 4.75 3.17
C SER A 82 -15.53 3.32 3.52
N LYS A 83 -14.62 2.44 3.94
CA LYS A 83 -14.96 1.08 4.40
C LYS A 83 -15.44 1.02 5.85
N ARG A 84 -15.30 2.11 6.62
CA ARG A 84 -15.75 2.20 8.02
C ARG A 84 -17.15 2.79 8.19
N SER A 85 -17.67 3.49 7.17
CA SER A 85 -19.04 4.02 7.09
C SER A 85 -20.02 2.99 6.56
#